data_AF-A0A5M7BDM8-F1
#
_entry.id   AF-A0A5M7BDM8-F1
#
_cell.length_a   1.000
_cell.length_b   1.000
_cell.length_c   1.000
_cell.angle_alpha   90.00
_cell.angle_beta   90.00
_cell.angle_gamma   90.00
#
_symmetry.space_group_name_H-M   'P 1'
#
loop_
_entity.id
_entity.type
_entity.pdbx_description
1 polymer ?
#
loop_
_entity_poly.entity_id
_entity_poly.type
_entity_poly.pdbx_seq_one_letter_code
_entity_poly.pdbx_strand_id
1 'polypeptide(L)'
;MRRFDRLERILNLDADRDCEEIYRLLSEYEFPWDITKALEFALFRTYAVPSIGRLLDRTGEFTRCPQKRYDDTLMILYEIFHWGTESDRGREALEQLNAIHGRYRISNDDYLYTLSTFVVTPVRWIEQFGWRRLHPHEITALTNTMRRMGEGMKITGIPETYDEFARFFDDYERERFGFDAGGRRVADATLELFGSWYPSMLSPAVVRAARFLMDPHLLTAFGFPQVSRFGRRAAEFGLKLRAQLIRVGPVRSDSRPAVPDPLTYPGGYLISELGPESFHRYQTRRQALSCPVAT
;
A
#
# COMPACT_ATOMS: atom_id res chain seq x y z
N MET A 1 -17.84 6.84 23.32
CA MET A 1 -17.83 6.01 22.11
C MET A 1 -17.54 4.56 22.48
N ARG A 2 -18.44 3.66 22.12
CA ARG A 2 -18.33 2.21 22.27
C ARG A 2 -17.62 1.62 21.04
N ARG A 3 -17.17 0.35 21.15
CA ARG A 3 -16.37 -0.35 20.15
C ARG A 3 -16.99 -0.39 18.74
N PHE A 4 -18.32 -0.40 18.64
CA PHE A 4 -19.06 -0.53 17.38
C PHE A 4 -19.79 0.74 16.92
N ASP A 5 -19.73 1.85 17.67
CA ASP A 5 -20.43 3.09 17.30
C ASP A 5 -19.96 3.62 15.92
N ARG A 6 -18.69 3.40 15.56
CA ARG A 6 -18.16 3.81 14.25
C ARG A 6 -18.67 2.93 13.11
N LEU A 7 -18.89 1.63 13.36
CA LEU A 7 -19.56 0.77 12.39
C LEU A 7 -21.01 1.25 12.18
N GLU A 8 -21.73 1.59 13.24
CA GLU A 8 -23.07 2.18 13.13
C GLU A 8 -23.06 3.46 12.28
N ARG A 9 -22.08 4.35 12.48
CA ARG A 9 -21.90 5.53 11.61
C ARG A 9 -21.64 5.14 10.16
N ILE A 10 -20.71 4.23 9.90
CA ILE A 10 -20.36 3.78 8.55
C ILE A 10 -21.59 3.21 7.82
N LEU A 11 -22.43 2.44 8.51
CA LEU A 11 -23.63 1.86 7.92
C LEU A 11 -24.74 2.89 7.60
N ASN A 12 -24.62 4.12 8.11
CA ASN A 12 -25.51 5.23 7.74
C ASN A 12 -24.97 6.08 6.57
N LEU A 13 -23.73 5.85 6.13
CA LEU A 13 -23.13 6.47 4.94
C LEU A 13 -23.44 5.63 3.70
N ASP A 14 -23.43 6.24 2.52
CA ASP A 14 -23.61 5.54 1.25
C ASP A 14 -22.28 4.97 0.73
N ALA A 15 -22.20 3.65 0.49
CA ALA A 15 -20.96 2.98 0.10
C ALA A 15 -20.47 3.30 -1.32
N ASP A 16 -21.26 4.00 -2.14
CA ASP A 16 -20.83 4.50 -3.43
C ASP A 16 -20.44 5.97 -3.32
N ARG A 17 -21.35 6.81 -2.83
CA ARG A 17 -21.13 8.26 -2.74
C ARG A 17 -20.08 8.66 -1.71
N ASP A 18 -20.17 8.09 -0.50
CA ASP A 18 -19.35 8.43 0.66
C ASP A 18 -18.19 7.44 0.84
N CYS A 19 -17.82 6.71 -0.22
CA CYS A 19 -16.87 5.62 -0.16
C CYS A 19 -15.49 6.03 0.39
N GLU A 20 -15.00 7.21 0.00
CA GLU A 20 -13.73 7.77 0.49
C GLU A 20 -13.79 8.14 1.98
N GLU A 21 -14.93 8.64 2.48
CA GLU A 21 -15.13 8.89 3.92
C GLU A 21 -15.13 7.57 4.70
N ILE A 22 -15.83 6.55 4.20
CA ILE A 22 -15.83 5.23 4.82
C ILE A 22 -14.41 4.66 4.84
N TYR A 23 -13.68 4.71 3.72
CA TYR A 23 -12.30 4.24 3.67
C TYR A 23 -11.40 4.99 4.66
N ARG A 24 -11.56 6.30 4.80
CA ARG A 24 -10.85 7.11 5.80
C ARG A 24 -11.17 6.68 7.23
N LEU A 25 -12.44 6.39 7.54
CA LEU A 25 -12.82 5.86 8.86
C LEU A 25 -12.17 4.49 9.12
N LEU A 26 -12.03 3.65 8.10
CA LEU A 26 -11.34 2.37 8.20
C LEU A 26 -9.83 2.56 8.43
N SER A 27 -9.17 3.38 7.62
CA SER A 27 -7.71 3.55 7.58
C SER A 27 -7.15 4.41 8.69
N GLU A 28 -7.91 5.33 9.27
CA GLU A 28 -7.42 6.21 10.34
C GLU A 28 -7.89 5.74 11.73
N TYR A 29 -9.02 5.02 11.81
CA TYR A 29 -9.67 4.73 13.08
C TYR A 29 -9.89 3.25 13.38
N GLU A 30 -10.54 2.50 12.49
CA GLU A 30 -10.93 1.12 12.78
C GLU A 30 -9.78 0.12 12.64
N PHE A 31 -9.00 0.24 11.57
CA PHE A 31 -7.98 -0.72 11.15
C PHE A 31 -6.65 -0.07 10.71
N PRO A 32 -6.17 1.03 11.32
CA PRO A 32 -5.03 1.77 10.78
C PRO A 32 -3.78 0.91 10.62
N TRP A 33 -3.40 0.19 11.67
CA TRP A 33 -2.24 -0.71 11.62
C TRP A 33 -2.44 -1.87 10.64
N ASP A 34 -3.65 -2.42 10.58
CA ASP A 34 -3.96 -3.57 9.73
C ASP A 34 -3.93 -3.19 8.25
N ILE A 35 -4.48 -2.03 7.88
CA ILE A 35 -4.40 -1.48 6.52
C ILE A 35 -2.94 -1.16 6.17
N THR A 36 -2.19 -0.47 7.03
CA THR A 36 -0.76 -0.20 6.78
C THR A 36 0.03 -1.50 6.54
N LYS A 37 -0.16 -2.52 7.39
CA LYS A 37 0.54 -3.80 7.23
C LYS A 37 0.08 -4.56 5.99
N ALA A 38 -1.20 -4.57 5.67
CA ALA A 38 -1.68 -5.18 4.44
C ALA A 38 -1.05 -4.53 3.20
N LEU A 39 -0.98 -3.19 3.17
CA LEU A 39 -0.37 -2.46 2.04
C LEU A 39 1.15 -2.66 1.96
N GLU A 40 1.85 -2.79 3.09
CA GLU A 40 3.25 -3.23 3.12
C GLU A 40 3.45 -4.60 2.45
N PHE A 41 2.54 -5.56 2.69
CA PHE A 41 2.58 -6.87 2.02
C PHE A 41 2.12 -6.81 0.56
N ALA A 42 1.21 -5.91 0.22
CA ALA A 42 0.79 -5.65 -1.17
C ALA A 42 2.00 -5.23 -2.02
N LEU A 43 2.92 -4.43 -1.48
CA LEU A 43 4.16 -4.07 -2.17
C LEU A 43 4.97 -5.29 -2.60
N PHE A 44 5.19 -6.27 -1.70
CA PHE A 44 5.91 -7.49 -2.05
C PHE A 44 5.24 -8.24 -3.21
N ARG A 45 3.92 -8.27 -3.26
CA ARG A 45 3.18 -8.92 -4.35
C ARG A 45 3.51 -8.28 -5.71
N THR A 46 3.63 -6.94 -5.76
CA THR A 46 4.08 -6.25 -6.99
C THR A 46 5.51 -6.61 -7.39
N TYR A 47 6.42 -6.83 -6.44
CA TYR A 47 7.82 -7.15 -6.75
C TYR A 47 7.99 -8.57 -7.34
N ALA A 48 7.05 -9.46 -7.04
CA ALA A 48 7.03 -10.84 -7.54
C ALA A 48 6.56 -10.97 -8.99
N VAL A 49 6.07 -9.88 -9.58
CA VAL A 49 5.79 -9.78 -11.02
C VAL A 49 7.07 -9.33 -11.74
N PRO A 50 7.69 -10.14 -12.62
CA PRO A 50 8.99 -9.82 -13.21
C PRO A 50 9.06 -8.49 -13.96
N SER A 51 7.98 -8.04 -14.61
CA SER A 51 7.95 -6.74 -15.30
C SER A 51 8.06 -5.57 -14.31
N ILE A 52 7.30 -5.64 -13.21
CA ILE A 52 7.28 -4.63 -12.15
C ILE A 52 8.57 -4.69 -11.33
N GLY A 53 8.93 -5.86 -10.79
CA GLY A 53 10.13 -6.03 -9.96
C GLY A 53 11.42 -5.55 -10.64
N ARG A 54 11.61 -5.89 -11.93
CA ARG A 54 12.75 -5.41 -12.72
C ARG A 54 12.72 -3.89 -12.96
N LEU A 55 11.54 -3.31 -13.14
CA LEU A 55 11.41 -1.85 -13.27
C LEU A 55 11.83 -1.17 -11.95
N LEU A 56 11.28 -1.62 -10.83
CA LEU A 56 11.58 -1.07 -9.51
C LEU A 56 13.06 -1.18 -9.17
N ASP A 57 13.69 -2.32 -9.43
CA ASP A 57 15.13 -2.51 -9.24
C ASP A 57 15.96 -1.53 -10.10
N ARG A 58 15.60 -1.36 -11.38
CA ARG A 58 16.29 -0.41 -12.28
C ARG A 58 16.17 1.04 -11.85
N THR A 59 15.10 1.41 -11.13
CA THR A 59 15.01 2.76 -10.56
C THR A 59 16.10 2.99 -9.50
N GLY A 60 16.49 1.94 -8.78
CA GLY A 60 17.44 2.00 -7.66
C GLY A 60 16.89 2.61 -6.37
N GLU A 61 15.64 3.08 -6.36
CA GLU A 61 15.09 3.84 -5.23
C GLU A 61 14.85 2.95 -4.01
N PHE A 62 14.40 1.71 -4.22
CA PHE A 62 14.19 0.73 -3.13
C PHE A 62 15.48 0.21 -2.50
N THR A 63 16.61 0.28 -3.21
CA THR A 63 17.89 -0.24 -2.70
C THR A 63 18.79 0.87 -2.16
N ARG A 64 18.76 2.06 -2.75
CA ARG A 64 19.61 3.20 -2.33
C ARG A 64 18.95 4.08 -1.27
N CYS A 65 17.64 4.33 -1.40
CA CYS A 65 16.89 5.24 -0.54
C CYS A 65 15.59 4.59 -0.02
N PRO A 66 15.65 3.37 0.59
CA PRO A 66 14.46 2.60 0.94
C PRO A 66 13.50 3.35 1.86
N GLN A 67 14.00 4.06 2.89
CA GLN A 67 13.17 4.81 3.82
C GLN A 67 12.39 5.92 3.11
N LYS A 68 13.06 6.74 2.29
CA LYS A 68 12.40 7.79 1.51
C LYS A 68 11.39 7.20 0.53
N ARG A 69 11.71 6.10 -0.15
CA ARG A 69 10.79 5.44 -1.08
C ARG A 69 9.52 4.93 -0.38
N TYR A 70 9.66 4.43 0.85
CA TYR A 70 8.54 4.02 1.71
C TYR A 70 7.69 5.23 2.12
N ASP A 71 8.33 6.26 2.68
CA ASP A 71 7.66 7.49 3.14
C ASP A 71 6.95 8.20 2.00
N ASP A 72 7.56 8.29 0.81
CA ASP A 72 6.95 8.88 -0.39
C ASP A 72 5.67 8.14 -0.82
N THR A 73 5.68 6.80 -0.77
CA THR A 73 4.45 6.02 -1.05
C THR A 73 3.38 6.34 -0.01
N LEU A 74 3.76 6.29 1.27
CA LEU A 74 2.83 6.45 2.38
C LEU A 74 2.18 7.83 2.35
N MET A 75 2.97 8.88 2.14
CA MET A 75 2.46 10.24 2.14
C MET A 75 1.61 10.55 0.91
N ILE A 76 2.00 10.11 -0.29
CA ILE A 76 1.16 10.32 -1.49
C ILE A 76 -0.21 9.66 -1.30
N LEU A 77 -0.23 8.39 -0.84
CA LEU A 77 -1.48 7.68 -0.61
C LEU A 77 -2.30 8.31 0.52
N TYR A 78 -1.66 8.75 1.59
CA TYR A 78 -2.33 9.45 2.67
C TYR A 78 -3.02 10.72 2.18
N GLU A 79 -2.35 11.55 1.39
CA GLU A 79 -2.94 12.79 0.87
C GLU A 79 -4.13 12.51 -0.07
N ILE A 80 -4.04 11.47 -0.91
CA ILE A 80 -5.16 11.07 -1.79
C ILE A 80 -6.36 10.62 -0.95
N PHE A 81 -6.16 9.72 0.02
CA PHE A 81 -7.26 9.08 0.74
C PHE A 81 -7.80 9.89 1.92
N HIS A 82 -6.97 10.73 2.55
CA HIS A 82 -7.39 11.58 3.65
C HIS A 82 -8.30 12.71 3.16
N TRP A 83 -7.92 13.34 2.05
CA TRP A 83 -8.66 14.48 1.50
C TRP A 83 -9.71 14.08 0.45
N GLY A 84 -9.56 12.91 -0.18
CA GLY A 84 -10.40 12.45 -1.27
C GLY A 84 -9.97 13.02 -2.62
N THR A 85 -10.18 12.23 -3.67
CA THR A 85 -9.74 12.50 -5.05
C THR A 85 -10.35 13.76 -5.67
N GLU A 86 -11.48 14.25 -5.14
CA GLU A 86 -12.16 15.47 -5.60
C GLU A 86 -11.78 16.74 -4.81
N SER A 87 -10.92 16.65 -3.81
CA SER A 87 -10.38 17.83 -3.12
C SER A 87 -9.20 18.44 -3.90
N ASP A 88 -8.88 19.72 -3.69
CA ASP A 88 -7.69 20.34 -4.31
C ASP A 88 -6.41 19.58 -3.93
N ARG A 89 -6.29 19.22 -2.65
CA ARG A 89 -5.10 18.55 -2.12
C ARG A 89 -4.99 17.09 -2.58
N GLY A 90 -6.10 16.37 -2.64
CA GLY A 90 -6.14 15.01 -3.17
C GLY A 90 -5.87 14.97 -4.67
N ARG A 91 -6.38 15.94 -5.44
CA ARG A 91 -6.03 16.12 -6.86
C ARG A 91 -4.55 16.38 -7.05
N GLU A 92 -3.96 17.30 -6.28
CA GLU A 92 -2.53 17.61 -6.34
C GLU A 92 -1.68 16.36 -6.10
N ALA A 93 -2.03 15.55 -5.09
CA ALA A 93 -1.33 14.30 -4.79
C ALA A 93 -1.50 13.25 -5.90
N LEU A 94 -2.68 13.15 -6.49
CA LEU A 94 -2.95 12.23 -7.61
C LEU A 94 -2.20 12.65 -8.89
N GLU A 95 -2.12 13.95 -9.16
CA GLU A 95 -1.32 14.51 -10.25
C GLU A 95 0.17 14.25 -10.05
N GLN A 96 0.68 14.42 -8.84
CA GLN A 96 2.06 14.10 -8.49
C GLN A 96 2.34 12.60 -8.70
N LEU A 97 1.45 11.72 -8.24
CA LEU A 97 1.55 10.28 -8.49
C LEU A 97 1.62 9.96 -9.98
N ASN A 98 0.71 10.55 -10.77
CA ASN A 98 0.68 10.40 -12.23
C ASN A 98 1.95 10.93 -12.90
N ALA A 99 2.52 12.04 -12.42
CA ALA A 99 3.77 12.58 -12.93
C ALA A 99 4.95 11.65 -12.66
N ILE A 100 5.05 11.10 -11.44
CA ILE A 100 6.10 10.15 -11.06
C ILE A 100 6.01 8.89 -11.94
N HIS A 101 4.82 8.31 -12.04
CA HIS A 101 4.62 7.08 -12.81
C HIS A 101 4.73 7.29 -14.33
N GLY A 102 4.26 8.43 -14.85
CA GLY A 102 4.28 8.77 -16.27
C GLY A 102 5.68 8.86 -16.90
N ARG A 103 6.73 8.86 -16.08
CA ARG A 103 8.12 8.72 -16.53
C ARG A 103 8.44 7.33 -17.09
N TYR A 104 7.71 6.31 -16.66
CA TYR A 104 7.99 4.92 -16.95
C TYR A 104 6.96 4.33 -17.91
N ARG A 105 7.40 3.38 -18.74
CA ARG A 105 6.50 2.59 -19.57
C ARG A 105 5.96 1.42 -18.75
N ILE A 106 4.83 1.63 -18.10
CA ILE A 106 4.09 0.63 -17.31
C ILE A 106 2.86 0.23 -18.15
N SER A 107 2.60 -1.07 -18.27
CA SER A 107 1.41 -1.56 -18.98
C SER A 107 0.14 -1.24 -18.18
N ASN A 108 -1.00 -1.16 -18.85
CA ASN A 108 -2.29 -1.02 -18.15
C ASN A 108 -2.51 -2.20 -17.19
N ASP A 109 -2.18 -3.43 -17.60
CA ASP A 109 -2.37 -4.62 -16.76
C ASP A 109 -1.52 -4.57 -15.48
N ASP A 110 -0.29 -4.05 -15.54
CA ASP A 110 0.59 -3.90 -14.37
C ASP A 110 0.05 -2.80 -13.43
N TYR A 111 -0.51 -1.71 -13.98
CA TYR A 111 -1.24 -0.71 -13.18
C TYR A 111 -2.48 -1.31 -12.52
N LEU A 112 -3.31 -2.02 -13.29
CA LEU A 112 -4.55 -2.61 -12.80
C LEU A 112 -4.27 -3.69 -11.74
N TYR A 113 -3.23 -4.50 -11.92
CA TYR A 113 -2.78 -5.45 -10.91
C TYR A 113 -2.31 -4.73 -9.65
N THR A 114 -1.48 -3.70 -9.79
CA THR A 114 -1.02 -2.90 -8.65
C THR A 114 -2.21 -2.31 -7.90
N LEU A 115 -3.18 -1.70 -8.59
CA LEU A 115 -4.43 -1.21 -8.00
C LEU A 115 -5.21 -2.31 -7.28
N SER A 116 -5.33 -3.48 -7.91
CA SER A 116 -6.02 -4.65 -7.33
C SER A 116 -5.39 -5.09 -6.01
N THR A 117 -4.07 -4.94 -5.85
CA THR A 117 -3.40 -5.24 -4.58
C THR A 117 -3.86 -4.34 -3.42
N PHE A 118 -4.24 -3.08 -3.70
CA PHE A 118 -4.80 -2.14 -2.72
C PHE A 118 -6.26 -2.45 -2.35
N VAL A 119 -6.98 -3.18 -3.20
CA VAL A 119 -8.35 -3.66 -2.90
C VAL A 119 -8.29 -4.98 -2.12
N VAL A 120 -7.62 -5.98 -2.69
CA VAL A 120 -7.72 -7.37 -2.27
C VAL A 120 -6.90 -7.64 -1.00
N THR A 121 -5.69 -7.08 -0.91
CA THR A 121 -4.79 -7.38 0.21
C THR A 121 -5.33 -6.88 1.55
N PRO A 122 -5.84 -5.64 1.68
CA PRO A 122 -6.44 -5.18 2.94
C PRO A 122 -7.65 -5.99 3.38
N VAL A 123 -8.55 -6.33 2.45
CA VAL A 123 -9.75 -7.13 2.77
C VAL A 123 -9.36 -8.52 3.27
N ARG A 124 -8.47 -9.23 2.56
CA ARG A 124 -7.99 -10.55 2.98
C ARG A 124 -7.22 -10.50 4.31
N TRP A 125 -6.40 -9.47 4.51
CA TRP A 125 -5.67 -9.27 5.75
C TRP A 125 -6.61 -9.07 6.94
N ILE A 126 -7.57 -8.15 6.82
CA ILE A 126 -8.51 -7.84 7.91
C ILE A 126 -9.44 -9.03 8.19
N GLU A 127 -9.86 -9.77 7.17
CA GLU A 127 -10.62 -11.01 7.35
C GLU A 127 -9.87 -12.04 8.22
N GLN A 128 -8.54 -12.11 8.10
CA GLN A 128 -7.72 -13.07 8.83
C GLN A 128 -7.22 -12.56 10.20
N PHE A 129 -6.88 -11.27 10.29
CA PHE A 129 -6.12 -10.68 11.41
C PHE A 129 -6.77 -9.46 12.04
N GLY A 130 -7.86 -8.94 11.47
CA GLY A 130 -8.62 -7.83 12.03
C GLY A 130 -9.30 -8.22 13.34
N TRP A 131 -9.47 -7.23 14.23
CA TRP A 131 -10.21 -7.42 15.49
C TRP A 131 -11.70 -7.72 15.28
N ARG A 132 -12.21 -7.37 14.10
CA ARG A 132 -13.48 -7.80 13.51
C ARG A 132 -13.31 -7.94 11.99
N ARG A 133 -14.25 -8.65 11.36
CA ARG A 133 -14.38 -8.68 9.89
C ARG A 133 -14.91 -7.34 9.37
N LEU A 134 -14.56 -7.03 8.13
CA LEU A 134 -15.24 -5.96 7.39
C LEU A 134 -16.68 -6.39 7.08
N HIS A 135 -17.58 -5.43 7.20
CA HIS A 135 -18.94 -5.57 6.71
C HIS A 135 -18.94 -5.47 5.17
N PRO A 136 -19.84 -6.15 4.43
CA PRO A 136 -19.92 -6.03 2.97
C PRO A 136 -20.00 -4.58 2.47
N HIS A 137 -20.73 -3.72 3.19
CA HIS A 137 -20.79 -2.27 2.93
C HIS A 137 -19.43 -1.57 2.96
N GLU A 138 -18.57 -1.95 3.91
CA GLU A 138 -17.20 -1.43 4.01
C GLU A 138 -16.31 -1.93 2.86
N ILE A 139 -16.51 -3.18 2.43
CA ILE A 139 -15.78 -3.76 1.28
C ILE A 139 -16.17 -3.05 -0.02
N THR A 140 -17.46 -2.77 -0.23
CA THR A 140 -17.94 -1.99 -1.38
C THR A 140 -17.32 -0.59 -1.39
N ALA A 141 -17.34 0.11 -0.26
CA ALA A 141 -16.75 1.44 -0.15
C ALA A 141 -15.22 1.46 -0.40
N LEU A 142 -14.49 0.49 0.16
CA LEU A 142 -13.06 0.34 -0.12
C LEU A 142 -12.81 0.09 -1.62
N THR A 143 -13.61 -0.79 -2.23
CA THR A 143 -13.51 -1.09 -3.67
C THR A 143 -13.76 0.16 -4.51
N ASN A 144 -14.82 0.91 -4.23
CA ASN A 144 -15.18 2.13 -4.96
C ASN A 144 -14.13 3.24 -4.77
N THR A 145 -13.54 3.36 -3.57
CA THR A 145 -12.43 4.29 -3.33
C THR A 145 -11.24 4.00 -4.24
N MET A 146 -10.86 2.72 -4.39
CA MET A 146 -9.77 2.33 -5.29
C MET A 146 -10.15 2.50 -6.76
N ARG A 147 -11.43 2.27 -7.13
CA ARG A 147 -11.92 2.57 -8.48
C ARG A 147 -11.75 4.05 -8.83
N ARG A 148 -12.19 4.97 -7.97
CA ARG A 148 -12.01 6.43 -8.15
C ARG A 148 -10.54 6.81 -8.34
N MET A 149 -9.66 6.29 -7.49
CA MET A 149 -8.22 6.50 -7.63
C MET A 149 -7.70 5.98 -8.98
N GLY A 150 -8.08 4.76 -9.37
CA GLY A 150 -7.65 4.16 -10.63
C GLY A 150 -8.14 4.91 -11.87
N GLU A 151 -9.38 5.43 -11.83
CA GLU A 151 -9.94 6.29 -12.88
C GLU A 151 -9.15 7.59 -13.02
N GLY A 152 -8.80 8.24 -11.91
CA GLY A 152 -7.96 9.44 -11.94
C GLY A 152 -6.50 9.17 -12.33
N MET A 153 -6.04 7.91 -12.23
CA MET A 153 -4.79 7.43 -12.81
C MET A 153 -4.93 7.00 -14.29
N LYS A 154 -6.12 7.09 -14.88
CA LYS A 154 -6.43 6.71 -16.26
C LYS A 154 -6.21 5.22 -16.55
N ILE A 155 -6.37 4.38 -15.54
CA ILE A 155 -6.35 2.92 -15.69
C ILE A 155 -7.66 2.50 -16.36
N THR A 156 -7.58 1.61 -17.34
CA THR A 156 -8.75 1.11 -18.07
C THR A 156 -9.07 -0.33 -17.68
N GLY A 157 -10.34 -0.74 -17.87
CA GLY A 157 -10.79 -2.09 -17.55
C GLY A 157 -10.84 -2.39 -16.05
N ILE A 158 -11.08 -1.38 -15.22
CA ILE A 158 -11.15 -1.53 -13.76
C ILE A 158 -12.42 -2.35 -13.41
N PRO A 159 -12.29 -3.47 -12.66
CA PRO A 159 -13.44 -4.26 -12.21
C PRO A 159 -14.44 -3.45 -11.38
N GLU A 160 -15.72 -3.86 -11.42
CA GLU A 160 -16.77 -3.12 -10.72
C GLU A 160 -16.93 -3.56 -9.28
N THR A 161 -16.68 -4.84 -9.00
CA THR A 161 -16.93 -5.47 -7.70
C THR A 161 -15.67 -6.05 -7.08
N TYR A 162 -15.68 -6.22 -5.74
CA TYR A 162 -14.60 -6.88 -5.01
C TYR A 162 -14.29 -8.28 -5.55
N ASP A 163 -15.32 -9.08 -5.87
CA ASP A 163 -15.14 -10.45 -6.36
C ASP A 163 -14.43 -10.48 -7.72
N GLU A 164 -14.72 -9.52 -8.60
CA GLU A 164 -14.02 -9.41 -9.89
C GLU A 164 -12.57 -8.96 -9.69
N PHE A 165 -12.31 -8.00 -8.80
CA PHE A 165 -10.95 -7.65 -8.38
C PHE A 165 -10.19 -8.85 -7.83
N ALA A 166 -10.82 -9.65 -6.95
CA ALA A 166 -10.21 -10.81 -6.34
C ALA A 166 -9.88 -11.91 -7.38
N ARG A 167 -10.79 -12.16 -8.33
CA ARG A 167 -10.53 -13.09 -9.44
C ARG A 167 -9.40 -12.61 -10.33
N PHE A 168 -9.45 -11.36 -10.79
CA PHE A 168 -8.39 -10.78 -11.62
C PHE A 168 -7.02 -10.83 -10.90
N PHE A 169 -7.00 -10.48 -9.61
CA PHE A 169 -5.80 -10.56 -8.78
C PHE A 169 -5.25 -11.99 -8.72
N ASP A 170 -6.07 -12.99 -8.39
CA ASP A 170 -5.62 -14.38 -8.27
C ASP A 170 -5.16 -14.97 -9.61
N ASP A 171 -5.84 -14.61 -10.70
CA ASP A 171 -5.51 -15.01 -12.06
C ASP A 171 -4.19 -14.40 -12.52
N TYR A 172 -4.04 -13.08 -12.32
CA TYR A 172 -2.83 -12.35 -12.68
C TYR A 172 -1.61 -12.90 -11.92
N GLU A 173 -1.72 -13.17 -10.62
CA GLU A 173 -0.62 -13.74 -9.85
C GLU A 173 -0.24 -15.15 -10.29
N ARG A 174 -1.25 -16.00 -10.54
CA ARG A 174 -1.01 -17.37 -11.03
C ARG A 174 -0.27 -17.37 -12.36
N GLU A 175 -0.56 -16.40 -13.24
CA GLU A 175 0.01 -16.32 -14.59
C GLU A 175 1.35 -15.57 -14.64
N ARG A 176 1.54 -14.57 -13.78
CA ARG A 176 2.64 -13.59 -13.92
C ARG A 176 3.68 -13.67 -12.81
N PHE A 177 3.39 -14.29 -11.66
CA PHE A 177 4.42 -14.45 -10.64
C PHE A 177 5.56 -15.33 -11.15
N GLY A 178 6.77 -14.87 -10.91
CA GLY A 178 7.96 -15.57 -11.36
C GLY A 178 9.22 -15.01 -10.72
N PHE A 179 10.26 -15.83 -10.72
CA PHE A 179 11.54 -15.40 -10.21
C PHE A 179 12.17 -14.34 -11.11
N ASP A 180 12.52 -13.21 -10.51
CA ASP A 180 13.36 -12.19 -11.10
C ASP A 180 14.41 -11.71 -10.09
N ALA A 181 15.67 -11.61 -10.53
CA ALA A 181 16.76 -11.18 -9.66
C ALA A 181 16.61 -9.74 -9.18
N GLY A 182 16.02 -8.85 -9.98
CA GLY A 182 15.72 -7.48 -9.59
C GLY A 182 14.59 -7.41 -8.58
N GLY A 183 13.47 -8.09 -8.86
CA GLY A 183 12.36 -8.25 -7.92
C GLY A 183 12.82 -8.81 -6.56
N ARG A 184 13.72 -9.79 -6.56
CA ARG A 184 14.33 -10.32 -5.34
C ARG A 184 15.16 -9.29 -4.57
N ARG A 185 16.02 -8.51 -5.24
CA ARG A 185 16.79 -7.45 -4.58
C ARG A 185 15.90 -6.38 -3.94
N VAL A 186 14.81 -6.01 -4.61
CA VAL A 186 13.82 -5.06 -4.08
C VAL A 186 13.13 -5.63 -2.83
N ALA A 187 12.76 -6.91 -2.85
CA ALA A 187 12.19 -7.59 -1.69
C ALA A 187 13.18 -7.66 -0.52
N ASP A 188 14.44 -8.03 -0.76
CA ASP A 188 15.48 -8.08 0.27
C ASP A 188 15.71 -6.70 0.90
N ALA A 189 15.83 -5.63 0.09
CA ALA A 189 15.99 -4.27 0.59
C ALA A 189 14.78 -3.77 1.41
N THR A 190 13.56 -4.17 1.02
CA THR A 190 12.35 -3.83 1.77
C THR A 190 12.30 -4.58 3.11
N LEU A 191 12.72 -5.84 3.15
CA LEU A 191 12.85 -6.60 4.40
C LEU A 191 13.90 -5.98 5.33
N GLU A 192 15.06 -5.59 4.79
CA GLU A 192 16.11 -4.90 5.55
C GLU A 192 15.62 -3.57 6.13
N LEU A 193 14.83 -2.80 5.37
CA LEU A 193 14.16 -1.59 5.87
C LEU A 193 13.24 -1.90 7.05
N PHE A 194 12.40 -2.93 6.95
CA PHE A 194 11.51 -3.28 8.06
C PHE A 194 12.27 -3.69 9.31
N GLY A 195 13.41 -4.36 9.13
CA GLY A 195 14.30 -4.71 10.23
C GLY A 195 14.99 -3.50 10.87
N SER A 196 15.33 -2.46 10.09
CA SER A 196 16.07 -1.29 10.57
C SER A 196 15.26 -0.39 11.50
N TRP A 197 13.94 -0.47 11.46
CA TRP A 197 13.04 0.23 12.39
C TRP A 197 13.11 -0.30 13.83
N TYR A 198 13.79 -1.42 14.05
CA TYR A 198 13.94 -2.06 15.35
C TYR A 198 15.41 -2.09 15.78
N PRO A 199 15.69 -2.22 17.09
CA PRO A 199 17.05 -2.45 17.58
C PRO A 199 17.72 -3.61 16.82
N SER A 200 19.01 -3.48 16.52
CA SER A 200 19.76 -4.41 15.66
C SER A 200 19.67 -5.88 16.08
N MET A 201 19.51 -6.15 17.38
CA MET A 201 19.32 -7.49 17.94
C MET A 201 17.98 -8.14 17.53
N LEU A 202 16.94 -7.35 17.28
CA LEU A 202 15.60 -7.81 16.91
C LEU A 202 15.37 -7.84 15.40
N SER A 203 16.13 -7.08 14.63
CA SER A 203 16.00 -6.96 13.16
C SER A 203 15.90 -8.33 12.44
N PRO A 204 16.77 -9.32 12.69
CA PRO A 204 16.67 -10.63 12.04
C PRO A 204 15.37 -11.39 12.35
N ALA A 205 14.82 -11.20 13.55
CA ALA A 205 13.56 -11.81 13.95
C ALA A 205 12.37 -11.15 13.24
N VAL A 206 12.39 -9.83 13.07
CA VAL A 206 11.38 -9.07 12.31
C VAL A 206 11.38 -9.49 10.84
N VAL A 207 12.55 -9.54 10.20
CA VAL A 207 12.69 -10.00 8.80
C VAL A 207 12.17 -11.43 8.63
N ARG A 208 12.45 -12.31 9.60
CA ARG A 208 11.94 -13.68 9.58
C ARG A 208 10.43 -13.73 9.79
N ALA A 209 9.88 -12.90 10.68
CA ALA A 209 8.45 -12.79 10.92
C ALA A 209 7.70 -12.29 9.68
N ALA A 210 8.24 -11.30 8.97
CA ALA A 210 7.67 -10.84 7.71
C ALA A 210 7.56 -11.99 6.69
N ARG A 211 8.61 -12.81 6.53
CA ARG A 211 8.56 -14.01 5.67
C ARG A 211 7.56 -15.07 6.13
N PHE A 212 7.30 -15.19 7.43
CA PHE A 212 6.26 -16.11 7.93
C PHE A 212 4.85 -15.70 7.50
N LEU A 213 4.63 -14.41 7.24
CA LEU A 213 3.33 -13.86 6.84
C LEU A 213 3.17 -13.78 5.31
N MET A 214 4.23 -13.94 4.53
CA MET A 214 4.13 -14.04 3.06
C MET A 214 3.48 -15.35 2.63
N ASP A 215 2.61 -15.31 1.63
CA ASP A 215 2.00 -16.52 1.07
C ASP A 215 3.01 -17.47 0.43
N PRO A 216 2.76 -18.80 0.41
CA PRO A 216 3.71 -19.77 -0.13
C PRO A 216 4.13 -19.50 -1.58
N HIS A 217 3.19 -19.09 -2.45
CA HIS A 217 3.50 -18.75 -3.85
C HIS A 217 4.41 -17.52 -3.99
N LEU A 218 4.33 -16.58 -3.04
CA LEU A 218 5.13 -15.36 -3.02
C LEU A 218 6.55 -15.67 -2.56
N LEU A 219 6.71 -16.53 -1.54
CA LEU A 219 8.02 -17.06 -1.14
C LEU A 219 8.69 -17.79 -2.30
N THR A 220 7.94 -18.62 -3.04
CA THR A 220 8.46 -19.32 -4.23
C THR A 220 8.87 -18.35 -5.33
N ALA A 221 8.06 -17.33 -5.63
CA ALA A 221 8.38 -16.32 -6.64
C ALA A 221 9.70 -15.59 -6.33
N PHE A 222 9.97 -15.28 -5.07
CA PHE A 222 11.25 -14.67 -4.68
C PHE A 222 12.42 -15.65 -4.56
N GLY A 223 12.18 -16.96 -4.65
CA GLY A 223 13.20 -17.95 -4.32
C GLY A 223 13.64 -17.87 -2.85
N PHE A 224 12.73 -17.49 -1.95
CA PHE A 224 12.98 -17.58 -0.51
C PHE A 224 12.90 -19.04 -0.04
N PRO A 225 13.70 -19.43 0.96
CA PRO A 225 13.51 -20.72 1.61
C PRO A 225 12.09 -20.85 2.16
N GLN A 226 11.52 -22.04 2.00
CA GLN A 226 10.23 -22.35 2.61
C GLN A 226 10.31 -22.18 4.12
N VAL A 227 9.30 -21.53 4.69
CA VAL A 227 9.25 -21.21 6.11
C VAL A 227 8.63 -22.36 6.91
N SER A 228 9.07 -22.54 8.16
CA SER A 228 8.50 -23.57 9.03
C SER A 228 6.99 -23.37 9.22
N ARG A 229 6.20 -24.44 9.09
CA ARG A 229 4.74 -24.41 9.34
C ARG A 229 4.40 -23.94 10.75
N PHE A 230 5.21 -24.33 11.73
CA PHE A 230 5.07 -23.88 13.12
C PHE A 230 5.29 -22.37 13.25
N GLY A 231 6.37 -21.83 12.70
CA GLY A 231 6.65 -20.39 12.72
C GLY A 231 5.56 -19.55 12.07
N ARG A 232 5.01 -20.00 10.93
CA ARG A 232 3.82 -19.37 10.31
C ARG A 232 2.63 -19.33 11.26
N ARG A 233 2.24 -20.49 11.80
CA ARG A 233 1.12 -20.57 12.75
C ARG A 233 1.33 -19.71 14.00
N ALA A 234 2.56 -19.64 14.50
CA ALA A 234 2.92 -18.80 15.64
C ALA A 234 2.77 -17.30 15.31
N ALA A 235 3.23 -16.87 14.13
CA ALA A 235 3.07 -15.49 13.67
C ALA A 235 1.58 -15.13 13.49
N GLU A 236 0.81 -15.99 12.82
CA GLU A 236 -0.64 -15.83 12.66
C GLU A 236 -1.37 -15.77 14.01
N PHE A 237 -1.00 -16.65 14.94
CA PHE A 237 -1.57 -16.64 16.29
C PHE A 237 -1.25 -15.34 17.03
N GLY A 238 -0.02 -14.83 16.92
CA GLY A 238 0.36 -13.53 17.50
C GLY A 238 -0.49 -12.38 16.97
N LEU A 239 -0.77 -12.35 15.66
CA LEU A 239 -1.65 -11.35 15.06
C LEU A 239 -3.10 -11.49 15.54
N LYS A 240 -3.62 -12.73 15.64
CA LYS A 240 -4.96 -12.98 16.18
C LYS A 240 -5.07 -12.61 17.66
N LEU A 241 -4.03 -12.82 18.45
CA LEU A 241 -3.98 -12.37 19.84
C LEU A 241 -4.02 -10.84 19.92
N ARG A 242 -3.22 -10.14 19.11
CA ARG A 242 -3.30 -8.67 18.96
C ARG A 242 -4.73 -8.23 18.62
N ALA A 243 -5.38 -8.91 17.69
CA ALA A 243 -6.75 -8.61 17.27
C ALA A 243 -7.74 -8.71 18.45
N GLN A 244 -7.64 -9.75 19.28
CA GLN A 244 -8.46 -9.89 20.48
C GLN A 244 -8.18 -8.81 21.52
N LEU A 245 -6.92 -8.46 21.75
CA LEU A 245 -6.54 -7.37 22.66
C LEU A 245 -7.12 -6.03 22.20
N ILE A 246 -7.09 -5.74 20.90
CA ILE A 246 -7.71 -4.54 20.33
C ILE A 246 -9.22 -4.56 20.51
N ARG A 247 -9.87 -5.71 20.29
CA ARG A 247 -11.33 -5.84 20.42
C ARG A 247 -11.83 -5.42 21.81
N VAL A 248 -11.12 -5.84 22.87
CA VAL A 248 -11.50 -5.56 24.28
C VAL A 248 -10.87 -4.28 24.84
N GLY A 249 -9.86 -3.72 24.17
CA GLY A 249 -9.14 -2.53 24.63
C GLY A 249 -9.93 -1.22 24.51
N PRO A 250 -9.26 -0.07 24.64
CA PRO A 250 -9.87 1.24 24.40
C PRO A 250 -10.10 1.50 22.90
N VAL A 251 -11.16 2.25 22.57
CA VAL A 251 -11.44 2.67 21.19
C VAL A 251 -10.61 3.91 20.88
N ARG A 252 -10.04 3.99 19.67
CA ARG A 252 -9.38 5.21 19.19
C ARG A 252 -10.39 6.34 19.11
N SER A 253 -10.11 7.43 19.82
CA SER A 253 -10.95 8.64 19.83
C SER A 253 -10.94 9.33 18.47
N ASP A 254 -12.05 9.96 18.10
CA ASP A 254 -12.17 10.79 16.89
C ASP A 254 -11.22 11.99 16.91
N SER A 255 -10.75 12.41 18.09
CA SER A 255 -9.73 13.46 18.23
C SER A 255 -8.29 12.99 17.93
N ARG A 256 -8.09 11.69 17.66
CA ARG A 256 -6.76 11.08 17.48
C ARG A 256 -6.73 10.12 16.28
N PRO A 257 -6.96 10.61 15.05
CA PRO A 257 -6.73 9.80 13.85
C PRO A 257 -5.33 9.19 13.85
N ALA A 258 -5.18 8.00 13.29
CA ALA A 258 -3.86 7.53 12.90
C ALA A 258 -3.41 8.34 11.68
N VAL A 259 -2.34 9.11 11.87
CA VAL A 259 -1.70 9.90 10.82
C VAL A 259 -0.29 9.35 10.64
N PRO A 260 0.18 9.13 9.40
CA PRO A 260 1.57 8.78 9.13
C PRO A 260 2.56 9.80 9.72
N ASP A 261 3.67 9.31 10.24
CA ASP A 261 4.78 10.13 10.74
C ASP A 261 6.07 9.76 9.98
N PRO A 262 6.31 10.37 8.80
CA PRO A 262 7.40 9.97 7.91
C PRO A 262 8.76 10.45 8.43
N LEU A 263 9.72 9.53 8.58
CA LEU A 263 11.08 9.84 9.05
C LEU A 263 11.84 10.76 8.09
N THR A 264 11.52 10.70 6.80
CA THR A 264 12.17 11.52 5.76
C THR A 264 11.80 13.01 5.84
N TYR A 265 10.66 13.36 6.46
CA TYR A 265 10.09 14.71 6.42
C TYR A 265 9.81 15.30 7.82
N PRO A 266 10.81 15.43 8.72
CA PRO A 266 10.60 15.89 10.09
C PRO A 266 10.11 17.35 10.20
N GLY A 267 10.34 18.17 9.16
CA GLY A 267 9.87 19.55 9.07
C GLY A 267 8.56 19.72 8.29
N GLY A 268 7.91 18.62 7.91
CA GLY A 268 6.84 18.62 6.91
C GLY A 268 7.37 18.49 5.48
N TYR A 269 6.44 18.51 4.52
CA TYR A 269 6.70 18.38 3.09
C TYR A 269 5.66 19.16 2.29
N LEU A 270 6.02 19.50 1.06
CA LEU A 270 5.07 19.85 -0.01
C LEU A 270 4.75 18.61 -0.83
N ILE A 271 3.55 18.51 -1.39
CA ILE A 271 3.18 17.37 -2.25
C ILE A 271 4.13 17.26 -3.44
N SER A 272 4.54 18.39 -4.00
CA SER A 272 5.53 18.45 -5.09
C SER A 272 6.91 17.90 -4.73
N GLU A 273 7.26 17.79 -3.45
CA GLU A 273 8.52 17.20 -2.96
C GLU A 273 8.44 15.68 -2.81
N LEU A 274 7.23 15.12 -2.76
CA LEU A 274 7.03 13.68 -2.67
C LEU A 274 7.50 13.01 -3.96
N GLY A 275 8.21 11.89 -3.79
CA GLY A 275 8.79 11.14 -4.89
C GLY A 275 10.32 11.14 -4.88
N PRO A 276 10.92 10.25 -5.68
CA PRO A 276 12.35 10.02 -5.63
C PRO A 276 13.15 11.22 -6.17
N GLU A 277 14.36 11.43 -5.66
CA GLU A 277 15.22 12.51 -6.18
C GLU A 277 15.51 12.38 -7.68
N SER A 278 15.52 11.15 -8.20
CA SER A 278 15.70 10.92 -9.62
C SER A 278 14.59 11.57 -10.44
N PHE A 279 13.35 11.58 -9.94
CA PHE A 279 12.20 12.26 -10.54
C PHE A 279 12.37 13.78 -10.51
N HIS A 280 12.74 14.36 -9.36
CA HIS A 280 12.98 15.80 -9.23
C HIS A 280 14.08 16.29 -10.16
N ARG A 281 15.21 15.58 -10.23
CA ARG A 281 16.30 15.88 -11.19
C ARG A 281 15.84 15.82 -12.65
N TYR A 282 14.91 14.93 -12.99
CA TYR A 282 14.36 14.84 -14.34
C TYR A 282 13.44 16.02 -14.66
N GLN A 283 12.58 16.42 -13.71
CA GLN A 283 11.73 17.60 -13.89
C GLN A 283 12.55 18.87 -14.10
N THR A 284 13.57 19.11 -13.28
CA THR A 284 14.47 20.27 -13.42
C THR A 284 15.15 20.29 -14.79
N ARG A 285 15.66 19.14 -15.27
CA ARG A 285 16.27 19.04 -16.60
C ARG A 285 15.27 19.32 -17.72
N ARG A 286 14.04 18.82 -17.61
CA ARG A 286 12.98 19.10 -18.59
C ARG A 286 12.62 20.58 -18.64
N GLN A 287 12.47 21.22 -17.47
CA GLN A 287 12.18 22.65 -17.38
C GLN A 287 13.30 23.50 -18.00
N ALA A 288 14.56 23.16 -17.72
CA ALA A 288 15.71 23.84 -18.32
C ALA A 288 15.74 23.73 -19.86
N LEU A 289 15.35 22.58 -20.41
CA LEU A 289 15.26 22.37 -21.87
C LEU A 289 14.06 23.07 -22.52
N SER A 290 13.02 23.41 -21.76
CA SER A 290 11.84 24.13 -22.25
C SER A 290 11.95 25.65 -22.16
N CYS A 291 12.98 26.19 -21.51
CA CYS A 291 13.24 27.63 -21.53
C CYS A 291 13.71 28.06 -22.93
N PRO A 292 13.01 28.99 -23.60
CA PRO A 292 13.46 29.50 -24.88
C PRO A 292 14.83 30.17 -24.71
N VAL A 293 15.82 29.72 -25.47
CA VAL A 293 17.10 30.42 -25.56
C VAL A 293 16.82 31.70 -26.34
N ALA A 294 16.99 32.86 -25.70
CA ALA A 294 16.95 34.13 -26.41
C ALA A 294 18.08 34.13 -27.47
N THR A 295 17.70 34.05 -28.74
CA THR A 295 18.58 34.26 -29.90
C THR A 295 18.67 35.73 -30.25
#